data_AF-A0A3B9CT60-F1
#
_entry.id   AF-A0A3B9CT60-F1
#
_cell.length_a   1.000
_cell.length_b   1.000
_cell.length_c   1.000
_cell.angle_alpha   90.00
_cell.angle_beta   90.00
_cell.angle_gamma   90.00
#
_symmetry.space_group_name_H-M   'P 1'
#
loop_
_entity.id
_entity.type
_entity.pdbx_description
1 polymer ?
#
loop_
_entity_poly.entity_id
_entity_poly.type
_entity_poly.pdbx_seq_one_letter_code
_entity_poly.pdbx_strand_id
1 'polypeptide(L)'
;MRQLIQTLCCTTIPLIFLADSLSAHEGRHRFLPGSQSGWIAVRAQGVPHPDQPTGNQVCHASPVYVEVRDRPLNSRTEAQYFLKWVDRLEEDLRRRDRVPMRHREHLDEQLEQAREMFRQLAG
;
A
#
# COMPACT_ATOMS: atom_id res chain seq x y z
N MET A 1 17.07 2.56 -15.63
CA MET A 1 15.81 1.90 -16.02
C MET A 1 14.76 2.27 -14.99
N ARG A 2 13.87 3.20 -15.34
CA ARG A 2 12.76 3.70 -14.52
C ARG A 2 11.49 3.46 -15.32
N GLN A 3 10.40 3.16 -14.62
CA GLN A 3 9.03 2.92 -15.11
C GLN A 3 8.69 1.46 -15.41
N LEU A 4 7.85 0.88 -14.53
CA LEU A 4 6.73 -0.01 -14.89
C LEU A 4 5.93 -0.36 -13.62
N ILE A 5 5.22 0.62 -13.03
CA ILE A 5 4.04 0.35 -12.19
C ILE A 5 2.99 1.42 -12.50
N GLN A 6 2.24 1.16 -13.57
CA GLN A 6 0.96 1.72 -13.96
C GLN A 6 0.32 0.55 -14.73
N THR A 7 -0.85 0.01 -14.42
CA THR A 7 -2.14 0.64 -14.16
C THR A 7 -3.10 -0.48 -13.75
N LEU A 8 -4.01 -0.23 -12.79
CA LEU A 8 -5.43 -0.63 -12.80
C LEU A 8 -5.99 -0.57 -11.37
N CYS A 9 -6.44 0.63 -10.98
CA CYS A 9 -7.59 0.74 -10.10
C CYS A 9 -8.34 2.00 -10.52
N CYS A 10 -9.66 1.87 -10.59
CA CYS A 10 -10.57 2.71 -11.34
C CYS A 10 -10.45 4.21 -11.06
N THR A 11 -10.76 4.99 -12.11
CA THR A 11 -10.93 6.45 -12.14
C THR A 11 -9.67 7.26 -11.84
N THR A 12 -9.06 7.72 -12.93
CA THR A 12 -8.22 8.92 -12.99
C THR A 12 -8.93 10.08 -12.31
N ILE A 13 -8.62 10.32 -11.03
CA ILE A 13 -8.77 11.63 -10.43
C ILE A 13 -7.40 12.28 -10.58
N PRO A 14 -7.23 13.22 -11.51
CA PRO A 14 -6.01 14.01 -11.53
C PRO A 14 -5.93 14.72 -10.17
N LEU A 15 -4.71 14.78 -9.64
CA LEU A 15 -4.36 15.52 -8.43
C LEU A 15 -4.56 17.02 -8.70
N ILE A 16 -5.81 17.44 -8.88
CA ILE A 16 -6.26 18.81 -9.02
C ILE A 16 -7.15 19.05 -7.83
N PHE A 17 -6.66 19.92 -6.95
CA PHE A 17 -7.44 20.63 -5.95
C PHE A 17 -8.77 21.07 -6.59
N LEU A 18 -9.88 20.44 -6.22
CA LEU A 18 -11.21 21.01 -6.39
C LEU A 18 -11.81 21.15 -5.00
N ALA A 19 -11.50 22.30 -4.39
CA ALA A 19 -12.31 22.85 -3.34
C ALA A 19 -13.60 23.34 -3.99
N ASP A 20 -14.70 22.63 -3.79
CA ASP A 20 -15.95 23.26 -3.37
C ASP A 20 -16.99 22.20 -2.95
N SER A 21 -17.61 22.46 -1.80
CA SER A 21 -18.84 21.87 -1.27
C SER A 21 -18.88 20.40 -0.78
N LEU A 22 -17.78 19.82 -0.31
CA LEU A 22 -17.86 18.70 0.64
C LEU A 22 -17.30 19.19 1.97
N SER A 23 -18.11 19.11 3.03
CA SER A 23 -17.73 19.38 4.41
C SER A 23 -16.65 18.40 4.85
N ALA A 24 -15.44 18.58 4.34
CA ALA A 24 -14.23 18.02 4.88
C ALA A 24 -14.06 18.68 6.25
N HIS A 25 -14.11 17.88 7.32
CA HIS A 25 -13.39 18.28 8.51
C HIS A 25 -11.96 18.58 8.06
N GLU A 26 -11.59 19.86 8.07
CA GLU A 26 -10.24 20.34 7.78
C GLU A 26 -9.31 19.93 8.92
N GLY A 27 -9.11 18.62 9.05
CA GLY A 27 -7.97 18.08 9.76
C GLY A 27 -6.76 18.43 8.94
N ARG A 28 -6.08 19.53 9.29
CA ARG A 28 -4.71 19.77 8.83
C ARG A 28 -3.85 18.59 9.30
N HIS A 29 -3.77 17.54 8.50
CA HIS A 29 -2.81 16.46 8.67
C HIS A 29 -1.45 17.05 8.30
N ARG A 30 -0.85 17.76 9.26
CA ARG A 30 0.52 18.20 9.15
C ARG A 30 1.38 16.94 9.21
N PHE A 31 1.88 16.53 8.05
CA PHE A 31 2.98 15.59 7.98
C PHE A 31 4.15 16.25 8.71
N LEU A 32 4.46 15.78 9.92
CA LEU A 32 5.72 16.08 10.55
C LEU A 32 6.73 15.17 9.85
N PRO A 33 7.64 15.70 9.02
CA PRO A 33 8.65 14.87 8.41
C PRO A 33 9.43 14.21 9.55
N GLY A 34 9.23 12.90 9.70
CA GLY A 34 10.15 12.10 10.49
C GLY A 34 11.52 12.25 9.86
N SER A 35 12.57 12.28 10.66
CA SER A 35 13.95 12.30 10.16
C SER A 35 14.33 11.01 9.42
N GLN A 36 13.38 10.12 9.11
CA GLN A 36 13.59 8.77 8.59
C GLN A 36 12.66 8.50 7.42
N SER A 37 13.14 7.71 6.46
CA SER A 37 12.32 7.16 5.38
C SER A 37 11.31 6.16 5.93
N GLY A 38 10.21 5.96 5.20
CA GLY A 38 9.20 5.03 5.65
C GLY A 38 7.97 4.97 4.77
N TRP A 39 7.07 4.07 5.14
CA TRP A 39 5.79 3.87 4.46
C TRP A 39 4.74 4.85 4.98
N ILE A 40 4.04 5.51 4.05
CA ILE A 40 2.87 6.31 4.33
C ILE A 40 1.65 5.57 3.80
N ALA A 41 0.73 5.22 4.70
CA ALA A 41 -0.59 4.71 4.35
C ALA A 41 -1.63 5.80 4.67
N VAL A 42 -2.44 6.15 3.67
CA VAL A 42 -3.50 7.15 3.83
C VAL A 42 -4.85 6.44 3.91
N ARG A 43 -5.64 6.82 4.91
CA ARG A 43 -7.00 6.35 5.13
C ARG A 43 -7.91 7.55 5.30
N ALA A 44 -9.02 7.59 4.58
CA ALA A 44 -10.13 8.49 4.90
C ALA A 44 -11.27 7.68 5.53
N GLN A 45 -12.03 8.33 6.40
CA GLN A 45 -13.18 7.77 7.07
C GLN A 45 -14.34 8.73 6.94
N GLY A 46 -15.45 8.24 6.40
CA GLY A 46 -16.71 8.97 6.28
C GLY A 46 -17.63 8.70 7.46
N VAL A 47 -18.73 9.45 7.49
CA VAL A 47 -19.86 9.19 8.40
C VAL A 47 -20.52 7.85 8.07
N PRO A 48 -21.26 7.23 9.02
CA PRO A 48 -22.07 6.06 8.73
C PRO A 48 -23.04 6.33 7.58
N HIS A 49 -23.24 5.34 6.71
CA HIS A 49 -24.23 5.39 5.64
C HIS A 49 -25.16 4.17 5.76
N PRO A 50 -26.48 4.31 5.54
CA PRO A 50 -27.43 3.18 5.62
C PRO A 50 -27.02 1.98 4.76
N ASP A 51 -26.40 2.23 3.61
CA ASP A 51 -25.93 1.18 2.68
C ASP A 51 -24.55 0.58 3.05
N GLN A 52 -23.90 1.06 4.12
CA GLN A 52 -22.62 0.52 4.60
C GLN A 52 -22.86 -0.39 5.82
N PRO A 53 -22.78 -1.73 5.67
CA PRO A 53 -23.18 -2.68 6.71
C PRO A 53 -22.29 -2.65 7.96
N THR A 54 -21.07 -2.10 7.86
CA THR A 54 -20.09 -2.04 8.95
C THR A 54 -20.03 -0.69 9.66
N GLY A 55 -20.99 0.20 9.41
CA GLY A 55 -21.01 1.55 9.99
C GLY A 55 -20.27 2.56 9.13
N ASN A 56 -19.12 3.05 9.59
CA ASN A 56 -18.37 4.10 8.87
C ASN A 56 -17.80 3.59 7.54
N GLN A 57 -17.92 4.42 6.51
CA GLN A 57 -17.23 4.20 5.25
C GLN A 57 -15.74 4.42 5.44
N VAL A 58 -14.90 3.49 4.98
CA VAL A 58 -13.44 3.62 5.02
C VAL A 58 -12.88 3.41 3.62
N CYS A 59 -11.94 4.27 3.24
CA CYS A 59 -11.14 4.08 2.03
C CYS A 59 -9.66 4.10 2.35
N HIS A 60 -8.87 3.34 1.60
CA HIS A 60 -7.42 3.27 1.72
C HIS A 60 -6.81 3.60 0.37
N ALA A 61 -5.78 4.44 0.37
CA ALA A 61 -4.86 4.52 -0.76
C ALA A 61 -3.83 3.40 -0.63
N SER A 62 -3.26 2.99 -1.76
CA SER A 62 -2.05 2.17 -1.75
C SER A 62 -0.95 2.90 -0.96
N PRO A 63 -0.23 2.21 -0.07
CA PRO A 63 0.85 2.85 0.68
C PRO A 63 1.97 3.25 -0.29
N VAL A 64 2.59 4.40 -0.01
CA VAL A 64 3.76 4.89 -0.75
C VAL A 64 4.97 4.91 0.18
N TYR A 65 6.13 4.49 -0.32
CA TYR A 65 7.38 4.65 0.41
C TYR A 65 7.94 6.05 0.14
N VAL A 66 8.24 6.78 1.20
CA VAL A 66 8.86 8.10 1.11
C VAL A 66 10.31 7.98 1.57
N GLU A 67 11.22 8.27 0.65
CA GLU A 67 12.65 8.36 0.92
C GLU A 67 13.04 9.76 1.37
N VAL A 68 13.62 9.85 2.56
CA VAL A 68 14.39 11.01 3.02
C VAL A 68 15.79 10.90 2.45
N ARG A 69 16.30 12.02 1.93
CA ARG A 69 17.67 12.11 1.39
C ARG A 69 18.68 11.54 2.39
N ASP A 70 19.62 10.75 1.88
CA ASP A 70 20.71 10.12 2.64
C ASP A 70 20.26 9.00 3.62
N ARG A 71 18.99 8.53 3.54
CA ARG A 71 18.45 7.43 4.35
C ARG A 71 17.54 6.49 3.55
N PRO A 72 17.98 5.86 2.44
CA PRO A 72 17.10 5.06 1.58
C PRO A 72 16.55 3.80 2.27
N LEU A 73 15.65 3.07 1.61
CA LEU A 73 15.03 1.78 2.00
C LEU A 73 16.02 0.67 2.43
N ASN A 74 17.33 0.91 2.34
CA ASN A 74 18.38 -0.07 2.51
C ASN A 74 18.64 -0.49 3.97
N SER A 75 17.71 -0.23 4.90
CA SER A 75 17.81 -0.86 6.21
C SER A 75 17.51 -2.35 6.06
N ARG A 76 18.55 -3.19 6.15
CA ARG A 76 18.45 -4.66 6.13
C ARG A 76 17.28 -5.18 6.97
N THR A 77 16.99 -4.52 8.10
CA THR A 77 15.88 -4.82 9.00
C THR A 77 14.50 -4.68 8.35
N GLU A 78 14.25 -3.64 7.55
CA GLU A 78 12.98 -3.46 6.84
C GLU A 78 12.80 -4.52 5.76
N ALA A 79 13.85 -4.81 4.99
CA ALA A 79 13.81 -5.86 3.97
C ALA A 79 13.50 -7.24 4.59
N GLN A 80 14.11 -7.56 5.73
CA GLN A 80 13.81 -8.78 6.50
C GLN A 80 12.37 -8.82 7.02
N TYR A 81 11.82 -7.67 7.42
CA TYR A 81 10.42 -7.57 7.81
C TYR A 81 9.50 -7.91 6.63
N PHE A 82 9.77 -7.36 5.45
CA PHE A 82 8.95 -7.63 4.25
C PHE A 82 9.04 -9.07 3.79
N LEU A 83 10.20 -9.72 3.88
CA LEU A 83 10.31 -11.16 3.59
C LEU A 83 9.38 -11.99 4.48
N LYS A 84 9.40 -11.74 5.80
CA LYS A 84 8.47 -12.40 6.75
C LYS A 84 7.01 -12.10 6.43
N TRP A 85 6.73 -10.89 5.96
CA TRP A 85 5.37 -10.48 5.60
C TRP A 85 4.88 -11.19 4.33
N VAL A 86 5.73 -11.33 3.30
CA VAL A 86 5.41 -12.08 2.08
C VAL A 86 5.10 -13.55 2.42
N ASP A 87 5.90 -14.17 3.27
CA ASP A 87 5.68 -15.56 3.69
C ASP A 87 4.35 -15.72 4.45
N ARG A 88 4.04 -14.78 5.35
CA ARG A 88 2.74 -14.75 6.03
C ARG A 88 1.58 -14.53 5.07
N LEU A 89 1.73 -13.64 4.09
CA LEU A 89 0.69 -13.38 3.09
C LEU A 89 0.40 -14.64 2.28
N GLU A 90 1.43 -15.35 1.85
CA GLU A 90 1.28 -16.62 1.14
C GLU A 90 0.53 -17.66 1.98
N GLU A 91 0.86 -17.78 3.27
CA GLU A 91 0.15 -18.67 4.18
C GLU A 91 -1.33 -18.28 4.35
N ASP A 92 -1.61 -16.98 4.49
CA ASP A 92 -2.97 -16.45 4.57
C ASP A 92 -3.77 -16.72 3.29
N LEU A 93 -3.13 -16.62 2.11
CA LEU A 93 -3.75 -16.92 0.83
C LEU A 93 -4.06 -18.42 0.69
N ARG A 94 -3.12 -19.29 1.06
CA ARG A 94 -3.31 -20.75 1.08
C ARG A 94 -4.44 -21.15 2.04
N ARG A 95 -4.48 -20.57 3.25
CA ARG A 95 -5.51 -20.89 4.26
C ARG A 95 -6.92 -20.48 3.82
N ARG A 96 -7.05 -19.36 3.11
CA ARG A 96 -8.35 -18.88 2.62
C ARG A 96 -8.84 -19.65 1.40
N ASP A 97 -7.91 -20.13 0.56
CA ASP A 97 -8.14 -20.86 -0.69
C ASP A 97 -9.24 -20.23 -1.58
N ARG A 98 -9.19 -18.90 -1.73
CA ARG A 98 -10.14 -18.14 -2.58
C ARG A 98 -9.54 -17.71 -3.91
N VAL A 99 -8.29 -18.10 -4.20
CA VAL A 99 -7.58 -17.73 -5.41
C VAL A 99 -7.98 -18.71 -6.53
N PRO A 100 -8.63 -18.25 -7.61
CA PRO A 100 -8.98 -19.12 -8.73
C PRO A 100 -7.73 -19.74 -9.35
N MET A 101 -7.83 -21.01 -9.78
CA MET A 101 -6.68 -21.77 -10.32
C MET A 101 -5.93 -21.02 -11.43
N ARG A 102 -6.66 -20.37 -12.34
CA ARG A 102 -6.10 -19.58 -13.46
C ARG A 102 -5.22 -18.39 -13.03
N HIS A 103 -5.28 -17.97 -11.77
CA HIS A 103 -4.51 -16.85 -11.24
C HIS A 103 -3.37 -17.30 -10.31
N ARG A 104 -3.25 -18.60 -10.03
CA ARG A 104 -2.25 -19.11 -9.08
C ARG A 104 -0.83 -18.91 -9.57
N GLU A 105 -0.54 -19.27 -10.82
CA GLU A 105 0.79 -19.08 -11.42
C GLU A 105 1.22 -17.61 -11.37
N HIS A 106 0.35 -16.70 -11.81
CA HIS A 106 0.65 -15.26 -11.75
C HIS A 106 0.85 -14.74 -10.32
N LEU A 107 0.08 -15.25 -9.35
CA LEU A 107 0.25 -14.89 -7.94
C LEU A 107 1.60 -15.37 -7.41
N ASP A 108 1.99 -16.61 -7.72
CA ASP A 108 3.27 -17.20 -7.30
C ASP A 108 4.44 -16.40 -7.89
N GLU A 109 4.35 -15.99 -9.16
CA GLU A 109 5.32 -15.10 -9.80
C GLU A 109 5.45 -13.76 -9.07
N GLN A 110 4.35 -13.11 -8.71
CA GLN A 110 4.39 -11.83 -7.99
C GLN A 110 4.99 -11.95 -6.60
N LEU A 111 4.67 -13.03 -5.88
CA LEU A 111 5.26 -13.30 -4.56
C LEU A 111 6.77 -13.53 -4.68
N GLU A 112 7.22 -14.28 -5.68
CA GLU A 112 8.66 -14.54 -5.85
C GLU A 112 9.44 -13.29 -6.31
N GLN A 113 8.88 -12.48 -7.21
CA GLN A 113 9.47 -11.19 -7.59
C GLN A 113 9.63 -10.27 -6.36
N ALA A 114 8.63 -10.24 -5.47
CA ALA A 114 8.73 -9.49 -4.23
C ALA A 114 9.85 -10.04 -3.32
N ARG A 115 9.97 -11.37 -3.19
CA ARG A 115 11.06 -11.98 -2.41
C ARG A 115 12.43 -11.66 -2.98
N GLU A 116 12.60 -11.77 -4.29
CA GLU A 116 13.88 -11.50 -4.93
C GLU A 116 14.32 -10.05 -4.65
N MET A 117 13.42 -9.08 -4.86
CA MET A 117 13.67 -7.68 -4.57
C MET A 117 14.10 -7.47 -3.10
N PHE A 118 13.35 -8.04 -2.13
CA PHE A 118 13.68 -7.86 -0.72
C PHE A 118 14.92 -8.65 -0.27
N ARG A 119 15.25 -9.79 -0.90
CA ARG A 119 16.52 -10.50 -0.65
C ARG A 119 17.72 -9.66 -1.08
N GLN A 120 17.65 -9.04 -2.27
CA GLN A 120 18.69 -8.13 -2.75
C GLN A 120 18.90 -6.94 -1.80
N LEU A 121 17.81 -6.39 -1.24
CA LEU A 121 17.86 -5.30 -0.26
C LEU A 121 18.34 -5.75 1.12
N ALA A 122 18.08 -7.00 1.50
CA ALA A 122 18.54 -7.55 2.76
C ALA A 122 20.06 -7.81 2.75
N GLY A 123 20.69 -7.99 1.59
CA GLY A 123 22.13 -8.20 1.42
C GLY A 123 22.57 -9.62 1.71
#